data_AF-A0A851XLI0-F1
#
_entry.id   AF-A0A851XLI0-F1
#
_cell.length_a   1.000
_cell.length_b   1.000
_cell.length_c   1.000
_cell.angle_alpha   90.00
_cell.angle_beta   90.00
_cell.angle_gamma   90.00
#
_symmetry.space_group_name_H-M   'P 1'
#
loop_
_entity.id
_entity.type
_entity.pdbx_description
1 polymer ?
#
loop_
_entity_poly.entity_id
_entity_poly.type
_entity_poly.pdbx_seq_one_letter_code
_entity_poly.pdbx_strand_id
1 'polypeptide(L)' 'CVWQEPLTFEDIAIYLSRTEWDTITAGQRELYRSVMMDNYRLLTSLGYTGPKPDILYRMERGEEPWV' A
#
# COMPACT_ATOMS: atom_id res chain seq x y z
N CYS A 1 -7.07 31.40 1.09
CA CYS A 1 -7.51 30.13 0.51
C CYS A 1 -6.61 29.04 1.05
N VAL A 2 -7.16 27.98 1.64
CA VAL A 2 -6.36 26.83 2.08
C VAL A 2 -6.28 25.89 0.88
N TRP A 3 -5.07 25.68 0.35
CA TRP A 3 -4.83 24.65 -0.64
C TRP A 3 -4.62 23.35 0.13
N GLN A 4 -5.54 22.38 0.01
CA GLN A 4 -5.29 21.03 0.47
C GLN A 4 -4.52 20.30 -0.63
N GLU A 5 -3.30 19.86 -0.33
CA GLU A 5 -2.58 18.95 -1.22
C GLU A 5 -3.37 17.64 -1.33
N PRO A 6 -3.55 17.10 -2.55
CA PRO A 6 -4.26 15.84 -2.74
C PRO A 6 -3.47 14.72 -2.07
N LEU A 7 -4.13 13.96 -1.21
CA LEU A 7 -3.53 12.75 -0.62
C LEU A 7 -3.19 11.76 -1.73
N THR A 8 -2.00 11.19 -1.63
CA THR A 8 -1.48 10.16 -2.50
C THR A 8 -1.38 8.83 -1.74
N PHE A 9 -1.06 7.76 -2.46
CA PHE A 9 -0.89 6.46 -1.82
C PHE A 9 0.41 6.42 -1.02
N GLU A 10 1.41 7.15 -1.49
CA GLU A 10 2.73 7.30 -0.89
C GLU A 10 2.64 7.94 0.51
N ASP A 11 1.64 8.77 0.77
CA ASP A 11 1.43 9.40 2.07
C ASP A 11 0.95 8.42 3.17
N ILE A 12 0.38 7.28 2.77
CA ILE A 12 -0.22 6.29 3.68
C ILE A 12 0.41 4.91 3.56
N ALA A 13 1.24 4.67 2.56
CA ALA A 13 1.89 3.39 2.31
C ALA A 13 3.20 3.24 3.09
N ILE A 14 3.48 2.00 3.50
CA ILE A 14 4.78 1.62 4.06
C ILE A 14 5.39 0.63 3.08
N TYR A 15 6.61 0.89 2.64
CA TYR A 15 7.33 0.00 1.76
C TYR A 15 8.36 -0.78 2.57
N LEU A 16 8.35 -2.09 2.41
CA LEU A 16 9.33 -2.98 3.03
C LEU A 16 10.37 -3.35 1.98
N SER A 17 11.64 -3.21 2.33
CA SER A 17 12.72 -3.82 1.55
C SER A 17 12.62 -5.35 1.60
N ARG A 18 13.31 -6.03 0.68
CA ARG A 18 13.40 -7.50 0.73
C ARG A 18 13.90 -8.02 2.09
N THR A 19 14.91 -7.38 2.66
CA THR A 19 15.46 -7.78 3.96
C THR A 19 14.45 -7.62 5.08
N GLU A 20 13.72 -6.50 5.13
CA GLU A 20 12.67 -6.31 6.15
C GLU A 20 11.52 -7.30 5.96
N TRP A 21 11.12 -7.58 4.72
CA TRP A 21 10.11 -8.58 4.39
C TRP A 21 10.47 -9.98 4.90
N ASP A 22 11.76 -10.36 4.77
CA ASP A 22 12.27 -11.64 5.25
C ASP A 22 12.31 -11.75 6.79
N THR A 23 12.34 -10.62 7.49
CA THR A 23 12.32 -10.59 8.97
C THR A 23 10.92 -10.67 9.58
N ILE A 24 9.87 -10.34 8.83
CA ILE A 24 8.49 -10.35 9.34
C ILE A 24 7.83 -11.73 9.19
N THR A 25 7.01 -12.08 10.19
CA THR A 25 6.27 -13.34 10.24
C THR A 25 5.18 -13.42 9.18
N ALA A 26 4.71 -14.63 8.87
CA ALA A 26 3.60 -14.84 7.94
C ALA A 26 2.34 -14.03 8.31
N GLY A 27 2.01 -13.95 9.61
CA GLY A 27 0.88 -13.13 10.09
C GLY A 27 1.09 -11.63 9.87
N GLN A 28 2.32 -11.13 10.04
CA GLN A 28 2.65 -9.74 9.72
C GLN A 28 2.59 -9.47 8.20
N ARG A 29 2.99 -10.44 7.38
CA ARG A 29 2.88 -10.35 5.91
C ARG A 29 1.42 -10.31 5.44
N GLU A 30 0.54 -11.04 6.11
CA GLU A 30 -0.90 -10.99 5.85
C GLU A 30 -1.50 -9.65 6.29
N LEU A 31 -1.17 -9.20 7.50
CA LEU A 31 -1.58 -7.89 8.00
C LEU A 31 -1.12 -6.77 7.06
N TYR A 32 0.14 -6.80 6.61
CA TYR A 32 0.68 -5.84 5.67
C TYR A 32 -0.15 -5.77 4.38
N ARG A 33 -0.47 -6.93 3.79
CA ARG A 33 -1.29 -6.99 2.57
C ARG A 33 -2.70 -6.41 2.80
N SER A 34 -3.33 -6.75 3.92
CA SER A 34 -4.66 -6.19 4.26
C SER A 34 -4.60 -4.68 4.40
N VAL A 35 -3.64 -4.16 5.17
CA VAL A 35 -3.50 -2.72 5.44
C VAL A 35 -3.24 -1.96 4.14
N MET A 36 -2.33 -2.42 3.28
CA MET A 36 -2.06 -1.73 2.00
C MET A 36 -3.27 -1.72 1.06
N MET A 37 -4.06 -2.80 1.05
CA MET A 37 -5.29 -2.86 0.26
C MET A 37 -6.37 -1.91 0.83
N ASP A 38 -6.53 -1.87 2.15
CA ASP A 38 -7.50 -1.01 2.81
C ASP A 38 -7.12 0.48 2.72
N ASN A 39 -5.82 0.78 2.75
CA ASN A 39 -5.30 2.11 2.48
C ASN A 39 -5.70 2.61 1.09
N TYR A 40 -5.57 1.76 0.05
CA TYR A 40 -5.99 2.12 -1.30
C TYR A 40 -7.51 2.33 -1.38
N ARG A 41 -8.30 1.47 -0.74
CA ARG A 41 -9.77 1.62 -0.68
C ARG A 41 -10.16 2.93 0.00
N LEU A 42 -9.54 3.25 1.14
CA LEU A 42 -9.77 4.52 1.84
C LEU A 42 -9.40 5.71 0.92
N LEU A 43 -8.25 5.65 0.28
CA LEU A 43 -7.77 6.70 -0.60
C LEU A 43 -8.71 6.92 -1.80
N THR A 44 -9.18 5.85 -2.45
CA THR A 44 -10.20 5.94 -3.51
C THR A 44 -11.53 6.51 -3.00
N SER A 45 -11.93 6.20 -1.77
CA SER A 45 -13.14 6.76 -1.15
C SER A 45 -13.03 8.27 -0.88
N LEU A 46 -11.81 8.78 -0.75
CA LEU A 46 -11.50 10.20 -0.59
C LEU A 46 -11.37 10.94 -1.94
N GLY A 47 -11.67 10.27 -3.06
CA GLY A 47 -11.68 10.89 -4.39
C GLY A 47 -10.34 10.82 -5.12
N TYR A 48 -9.43 9.94 -4.71
CA TYR A 48 -8.19 9.70 -5.45
C TYR A 48 -8.47 9.15 -6.85
N THR A 49 -7.84 9.77 -7.84
CA THR A 49 -7.97 9.45 -9.28
C THR A 49 -6.64 9.03 -9.91
N GLY A 50 -5.59 8.85 -9.11
CA GLY A 50 -4.29 8.42 -9.60
C GLY A 50 -4.24 6.91 -9.95
N PRO A 51 -3.13 6.46 -10.54
CA PRO A 51 -2.97 5.06 -10.93
C PRO A 51 -2.94 4.15 -9.70
N LYS A 52 -3.33 2.89 -9.89
CA LYS A 52 -3.18 1.89 -8.85
C LYS A 52 -1.69 1.57 -8.63
N PRO A 53 -1.18 1.59 -7.39
CA PRO A 53 0.22 1.28 -7.09
C PRO A 53 0.64 -0.15 -7.51
N ASP A 54 1.84 -0.29 -8.05
CA ASP A 54 2.44 -1.58 -8.49
C ASP A 54 2.46 -2.65 -7.40
N ILE A 55 2.67 -2.23 -6.16
CA ILE A 55 2.69 -3.11 -5.00
C ILE A 55 1.35 -3.84 -4.81
N LEU A 56 0.23 -3.20 -5.13
CA LEU A 56 -1.10 -3.80 -5.03
C LEU A 56 -1.34 -4.81 -6.16
N TYR A 57 -0.84 -4.53 -7.37
CA TYR A 57 -0.89 -5.50 -8.47
C TYR A 57 -0.11 -6.78 -8.15
N ARG A 58 1.05 -6.66 -7.50
CA ARG A 58 1.82 -7.81 -7.00
C ARG A 58 1.03 -8.62 -5.99
N MET A 59 0.41 -7.96 -5.00
CA MET A 59 -0.43 -8.62 -4.01
C MET A 59 -1.60 -9.39 -4.63
N GLU A 60 -2.30 -8.81 -5.62
CA GLU A 60 -3.41 -9.47 -6.31
C GLU A 60 -3.00 -10.70 -7.11
N ARG A 61 -1.75 -10.73 -7.59
CA ARG A 61 -1.14 -11.88 -8.27
C ARG A 61 -0.61 -12.94 -7.30
N GLY A 62 -0.72 -12.70 -5.98
CA GLY A 62 -0.14 -13.57 -4.96
C GLY A 62 1.38 -13.45 -4.82
N GLU A 63 1.98 -12.46 -5.48
CA GLU A 63 3.40 -12.17 -5.36
C GLU A 63 3.67 -11.45 -4.05
N GLU A 64 4.91 -11.54 -3.55
CA GLU A 64 5.27 -10.83 -2.34
C GLU A 64 5.77 -9.40 -2.64
N PRO A 65 5.35 -8.40 -1.84
CA PRO A 65 5.30 -6.99 -2.24
C PRO A 65 6.50 -6.13 -1.78
N TRP A 66 7.68 -6.70 -1.55
CA TRP A 66 8.86 -5.90 -1.16
C TRP A 66 9.38 -5.02 -2.29
N VAL A 67 9.95 -3.87 -1.95
CA VAL A 67 10.70 -3.00 -2.88
C VAL A 67 12.14 -3.48 -3.00
#